data_AF-A0A7X7PV12-F1
#
_entry.id   AF-A0A7X7PV12-F1
#
_cell.length_a   1.000
_cell.length_b   1.000
_cell.length_c   1.000
_cell.angle_alpha   90.00
_cell.angle_beta   90.00
_cell.angle_gamma   90.00
#
_symmetry.space_group_name_H-M   'P 1'
#
loop_
_entity.id
_entity.type
_entity.pdbx_description
1 polymer ?
#
loop_
_entity_poly.entity_id
_entity_poly.type
_entity_poly.pdbx_seq_one_letter_code
_entity_poly.pdbx_strand_id
1 'polypeptide(L)'
;MKFVFAPPPRPSVAIANEEARYPVRRIYCVGRNYAAHAREMGHDEREPPFFLEAADTLVANHETIPFPSRTNDLHHEIDVLVPTIA
;
A
#
# COMPACT_ATOMS: atom_id res chain seq x y z
N MET A 1 -10.83 21.87 17.32
CA MET A 1 -9.50 22.03 16.70
C MET A 1 -9.68 22.83 15.41
N LYS A 2 -8.88 23.88 15.14
CA LYS A 2 -9.01 24.73 13.95
C LYS A 2 -7.79 24.54 13.05
N PHE A 3 -7.99 24.09 11.82
CA PHE A 3 -6.94 23.99 10.83
C PHE A 3 -6.83 25.30 10.03
N VAL A 4 -5.62 25.58 9.54
CA VAL A 4 -5.36 26.76 8.70
C VAL A 4 -5.88 26.59 7.26
N PHE A 5 -6.11 25.34 6.83
CA PHE A 5 -6.79 24.95 5.60
C PHE A 5 -7.55 23.64 5.81
N ALA A 6 -8.48 23.30 4.92
CA ALA A 6 -9.21 22.04 4.99
C ALA A 6 -8.25 20.86 4.81
N PRO A 7 -8.18 19.90 5.76
CA PRO A 7 -7.35 18.72 5.58
C PRO A 7 -7.90 17.85 4.44
N PRO A 8 -7.03 17.10 3.74
CA PRO A 8 -7.49 16.14 2.76
C PRO A 8 -8.42 15.09 3.41
N PRO A 9 -9.35 14.49 2.64
CA PRO A 9 -10.15 13.37 3.12
C PRO A 9 -9.25 12.25 3.67
N ARG A 10 -9.72 11.57 4.72
CA ARG A 10 -8.96 10.45 5.30
C ARG A 10 -8.93 9.28 4.30
N PRO A 11 -7.74 8.75 3.94
CA PRO A 11 -7.64 7.58 3.08
C PRO A 11 -8.41 6.40 3.68
N SER A 12 -9.14 5.67 2.84
CA SER A 12 -9.98 4.57 3.27
C SER A 12 -10.22 3.55 2.15
N VAL A 13 -10.38 2.28 2.54
CA VAL A 13 -10.66 1.17 1.62
C VAL A 13 -12.14 0.79 1.72
N ALA A 14 -12.74 0.43 0.60
CA ALA A 14 -14.12 -0.05 0.55
C ALA A 14 -14.24 -1.42 1.26
N ILE A 15 -15.33 -1.63 1.99
CA ILE A 15 -15.65 -2.94 2.58
C ILE A 15 -16.65 -3.62 1.66
N ALA A 16 -16.41 -4.90 1.34
CA ALA A 16 -17.29 -5.64 0.44
C ALA A 16 -18.71 -5.71 1.01
N ASN A 17 -19.70 -5.35 0.20
CA ASN A 17 -21.13 -5.34 0.54
C ASN A 17 -21.52 -4.36 1.67
N GLU A 18 -20.71 -3.34 1.96
CA GLU A 18 -21.03 -2.30 2.92
C GLU A 18 -20.82 -0.90 2.35
N GLU A 19 -21.63 0.06 2.82
CA GLU A 19 -21.38 1.49 2.57
C GLU A 19 -20.27 2.04 3.47
N ALA A 20 -20.04 1.39 4.62
CA ALA A 20 -18.95 1.73 5.52
C ALA A 20 -17.58 1.47 4.88
N ARG A 21 -16.57 2.23 5.31
CA ARG A 21 -15.21 2.16 4.79
C ARG A 21 -14.22 1.92 5.92
N TYR A 22 -13.15 1.18 5.63
CA TYR A 22 -12.05 0.95 6.56
C TYR A 22 -11.07 2.13 6.52
N PRO A 23 -10.93 2.93 7.60
CA PRO A 23 -10.09 4.11 7.57
C PRO A 23 -8.61 3.73 7.76
N VAL A 24 -7.78 4.02 6.75
CA VAL A 24 -6.36 3.65 6.77
C VAL A 24 -5.57 4.65 7.64
N ARG A 25 -4.59 4.14 8.38
CA ARG A 25 -3.67 4.95 9.20
C ARG A 25 -2.24 4.88 8.69
N ARG A 26 -1.70 3.67 8.60
CA ARG A 26 -0.34 3.38 8.14
C ARG A 26 -0.37 2.13 7.29
N ILE A 27 0.50 2.07 6.29
CA ILE A 27 0.70 0.90 5.45
C ILE A 27 2.10 0.39 5.73
N TYR A 28 2.18 -0.88 6.10
CA TYR A 28 3.43 -1.59 6.39
C TYR A 28 3.60 -2.68 5.34
N CYS A 29 4.70 -2.64 4.59
CA CYS A 29 4.98 -3.58 3.51
C CYS A 29 6.16 -4.46 3.90
N VAL A 30 6.13 -5.75 3.55
CA VAL A 30 7.19 -6.72 3.86
C VAL A 30 7.90 -7.11 2.56
N GLY A 31 9.15 -6.70 2.41
CA GLY A 31 9.97 -7.07 1.25
C GLY A 31 10.33 -8.56 1.27
N ARG A 32 10.33 -9.18 0.08
CA ARG A 32 10.82 -10.56 -0.15
C ARG A 32 10.21 -11.61 0.79
N ASN A 33 8.91 -11.49 1.06
CA ASN A 33 8.18 -12.41 1.95
C ASN A 33 7.82 -13.76 1.27
N TYR A 34 8.21 -13.95 0.01
CA TYR A 34 8.01 -15.18 -0.77
C TYR A 34 9.36 -15.75 -1.20
N ALA A 35 9.66 -17.00 -0.79
CA ALA A 35 10.97 -17.61 -1.02
C ALA A 35 11.35 -17.73 -2.52
N ALA A 36 10.36 -17.95 -3.40
CA ALA A 36 10.62 -18.01 -4.84
C ALA A 36 11.04 -16.64 -5.39
N HIS A 37 10.36 -15.57 -4.97
CA HIS A 37 10.67 -14.20 -5.38
C HIS A 37 12.01 -13.72 -4.83
N ALA A 38 12.39 -14.11 -3.60
CA ALA A 38 13.73 -13.83 -3.07
C ALA A 38 14.84 -14.39 -3.98
N ARG A 39 14.68 -15.65 -4.44
CA ARG A 39 15.65 -16.30 -5.35
C ARG A 39 15.68 -15.67 -6.74
N GLU A 40 14.52 -15.29 -7.28
CA GLU A 40 14.40 -14.57 -8.56
C GLU A 40 15.26 -13.30 -8.55
N MET A 41 15.25 -12.59 -7.43
CA MET A 41 16.03 -11.36 -7.25
C MET A 41 17.51 -11.62 -6.90
N GLY A 42 17.96 -12.87 -6.83
CA GLY A 42 19.33 -13.25 -6.51
C GLY A 42 19.67 -13.28 -5.01
N HIS A 43 18.67 -13.47 -4.14
CA HIS A 43 18.85 -13.51 -2.68
C HIS A 43 18.44 -14.86 -2.09
N ASP A 44 19.20 -15.32 -1.08
CA ASP A 44 18.93 -16.58 -0.35
C ASP A 44 18.14 -16.38 0.95
N GLU A 45 18.01 -15.14 1.45
CA GLU A 45 17.43 -14.83 2.76
C GLU A 45 16.45 -13.64 2.71
N ARG A 46 15.57 -13.57 3.71
CA ARG A 46 14.62 -12.47 3.89
C ARG A 46 15.33 -11.21 4.38
N GLU A 47 15.04 -10.07 3.77
CA GLU A 47 15.53 -8.75 4.19
C GLU A 47 14.79 -8.19 5.43
N PRO A 48 15.32 -7.12 6.08
CA PRO A 48 14.71 -6.50 7.26
C PRO A 48 13.23 -6.13 7.07
N PRO A 49 12.44 -6.10 8.15
CA PRO A 49 11.10 -6.67 8.05
C PRO A 49 10.04 -5.76 7.45
N PHE A 50 10.27 -4.45 7.35
CA PHE A 50 9.23 -3.55 6.83
C PHE A 50 9.79 -2.30 6.16
N PHE A 51 9.14 -1.88 5.07
CA PHE A 51 9.15 -0.49 4.60
C PHE A 51 7.75 0.13 4.74
N LEU A 52 7.68 1.45 4.66
CA LEU A 52 6.44 2.19 4.87
C LEU A 52 5.99 2.83 3.56
N GLU A 53 4.70 2.70 3.27
CA GLU A 53 4.01 3.47 2.25
C GLU A 53 3.13 4.54 2.91
N ALA A 54 3.00 5.69 2.24
CA ALA A 54 2.13 6.75 2.73
C ALA A 54 0.65 6.35 2.52
N ALA A 55 -0.22 6.61 3.49
CA ALA A 55 -1.62 6.13 3.42
C ALA A 55 -2.41 6.72 2.24
N ASP A 56 -1.99 7.88 1.74
CA ASP A 56 -2.57 8.59 0.61
C ASP A 56 -2.07 8.11 -0.77
N THR A 57 -1.18 7.10 -0.83
CA THR A 57 -0.84 6.41 -2.09
C THR A 57 -1.90 5.38 -2.51
N LEU A 58 -2.90 5.12 -1.66
CA LEU A 58 -4.01 4.21 -1.97
C LEU A 58 -4.84 4.73 -3.14
N VAL A 59 -5.04 3.85 -4.11
CA VAL A 59 -5.95 4.05 -5.24
C VAL A 59 -7.08 3.03 -5.11
N ALA A 60 -8.33 3.42 -5.41
CA ALA A 60 -9.45 2.51 -5.23
C ALA A 60 -9.43 1.38 -6.28
N ASN A 61 -10.07 0.25 -5.95
CA ASN A 61 -10.22 -0.84 -6.90
C ASN A 61 -10.89 -0.34 -8.18
N HIS A 62 -10.37 -0.77 -9.34
CA HIS A 62 -10.83 -0.40 -10.68
C HIS A 62 -10.61 1.07 -11.09
N GLU A 63 -9.87 1.85 -10.30
CA GLU A 63 -9.40 3.16 -10.76
C GLU A 63 -8.13 3.06 -11.61
N THR A 64 -7.86 4.11 -12.38
CA THR A 64 -6.65 4.20 -13.19
C THR A 64 -5.47 4.64 -12.33
N ILE A 65 -4.41 3.83 -12.27
CA ILE A 65 -3.15 4.22 -11.64
C ILE A 65 -2.33 5.05 -12.64
N PRO A 66 -2.00 6.32 -12.34
CA PRO A 66 -1.18 7.13 -13.22
C PRO A 66 0.26 6.59 -13.27
N PHE A 67 0.86 6.56 -14.48
CA PHE A 67 2.26 6.16 -14.63
C PHE A 67 3.18 7.20 -13.94
N PRO A 68 4.12 6.78 -13.06
CA PRO A 68 4.96 7.72 -12.32
C PRO A 68 5.91 8.51 -13.23
N SER A 69 6.04 9.82 -12.99
CA SER A 69 6.79 10.73 -13.87
C SER A 69 8.31 10.58 -13.83
N ARG A 70 8.86 9.85 -12.85
CA ARG A 70 10.31 9.72 -12.61
C ARG A 70 10.88 8.32 -12.83
N THR A 71 10.14 7.45 -13.53
CA THR A 71 10.63 6.13 -13.95
C THR A 71 10.27 5.88 -15.41
N ASN A 72 11.00 4.97 -16.06
CA ASN A 72 10.59 4.35 -17.33
C ASN A 72 10.36 2.83 -17.15
N ASP A 73 10.49 2.34 -15.91
CA ASP A 73 10.42 0.93 -15.55
C ASP A 73 9.58 0.81 -14.27
N LEU A 74 8.30 0.48 -14.45
CA LEU A 74 7.33 0.35 -13.37
C LEU A 74 7.04 -1.14 -13.14
N HIS A 75 7.42 -1.64 -11.96
CA HIS A 75 7.25 -3.04 -11.59
C HIS A 75 5.93 -3.23 -10.84
N HIS A 76 5.36 -4.44 -10.92
CA HIS A 76 4.15 -4.81 -10.19
C HIS A 76 4.46 -5.94 -9.20
N GLU A 77 3.96 -5.80 -7.98
CA GLU A 77 4.03 -6.81 -6.95
C GLU A 77 2.61 -7.05 -6.43
N ILE A 78 2.14 -8.31 -6.46
CA ILE A 78 0.84 -8.69 -5.94
C ILE A 78 1.00 -9.27 -4.54
N ASP A 79 0.30 -8.69 -3.58
CA ASP A 79 0.40 -9.06 -2.17
C ASP A 79 -0.95 -9.25 -1.51
N VAL A 80 -0.93 -9.97 -0.38
CA VAL A 80 -2.08 -10.07 0.52
C VAL A 80 -2.06 -8.90 1.50
N LEU A 81 -3.14 -8.12 1.51
CA LEU A 81 -3.33 -7.05 2.48
C LEU A 81 -4.02 -7.59 3.74
N VAL A 82 -3.45 -7.28 4.92
CA VAL A 82 -4.04 -7.65 6.22
C VAL A 82 -4.46 -6.38 6.98
N PRO A 83 -5.76 -6.11 7.15
CA PRO A 83 -6.21 -5.00 7.98
C PRO A 83 -6.07 -5.34 9.46
N THR A 84 -5.38 -4.50 10.23
CA THR A 84 -5.24 -4.68 11.68
C THR A 84 -6.18 -3.74 12.42
N ILE A 85 -7.09 -4.28 13.22
CA ILE A 85 -7.87 -3.47 14.17
C ILE A 85 -6.92 -3.20 15.35
N ALA A 86 -6.55 -1.94 15.56
CA ALA A 86 -5.79 -1.52 16.74
C ALA A 86 -6.75 -0.92 17.76
#